data_AF-V2JE15-F1
#
_entry.id   AF-V2JE15-F1
#
_cell.length_a   1.000
_cell.length_b   1.000
_cell.length_c   1.000
_cell.angle_alpha   90.00
_cell.angle_beta   90.00
_cell.angle_gamma   90.00
#
_symmetry.space_group_name_H-M   'P 1'
#
loop_
_entity.id
_entity.type
_entity.pdbx_description
1 polymer ?
#
loop_
_entity_poly.entity_id
_entity_poly.type
_entity_poly.pdbx_seq_one_letter_code
_entity_poly.pdbx_strand_id
1 'polypeptide(L)'
;MKILLYCLNYSPELTGIGKYTGEQARWFAARGHEVRVITAPPYYPAWRVGAGYRAWQYRREQHDGVQVWRAPLWVPSRPSGLKRVLHLASFAASSLPCLLAQWRWRPDVVMVVEPPLLCSPAALLLGRWTGAKTWLHVQDYEVDAAFALGLLKQPLLRKLACALERHAMAAFDRVSTISEAMLRLARDKGAPEARTQLLPNWVDLRAIRPGRGSLYRRRLGIPADATVALYSGNMGNKQGLEVLAQAARQLRDRPDIWFVLCGDGAGRAALEQACAGLPQVRFLPLQPASRFP
;
A
#
# COMPACT_ATOMS: atom_id res chain seq x y z
N MET A 1 -12.77 -14.28 18.27
CA MET A 1 -11.33 -14.50 18.02
C MET A 1 -10.57 -13.24 18.34
N LYS A 2 -9.33 -13.41 18.79
CA LYS A 2 -8.31 -12.38 19.03
C LYS A 2 -7.39 -12.28 17.82
N ILE A 3 -7.45 -11.16 17.11
CA ILE A 3 -6.68 -10.93 15.88
C ILE A 3 -5.64 -9.84 16.14
N LEU A 4 -4.36 -10.20 15.96
CA LEU A 4 -3.25 -9.25 15.98
C LEU A 4 -2.84 -8.91 14.55
N LEU A 5 -2.98 -7.64 14.16
CA LEU A 5 -2.38 -7.11 12.95
C LEU A 5 -1.03 -6.49 13.31
N TYR A 6 0.01 -6.81 12.54
CA TYR A 6 1.36 -6.29 12.70
C TYR A 6 1.82 -5.71 11.36
N CYS A 7 1.87 -4.39 11.28
CA CYS A 7 1.97 -3.66 10.02
C CYS A 7 2.77 -2.38 10.22
N LEU A 8 3.48 -1.87 9.22
CA LEU A 8 4.10 -0.54 9.33
C LEU A 8 3.09 0.59 9.09
N ASN A 9 2.21 0.40 8.10
CA ASN A 9 1.26 1.40 7.63
C ASN A 9 -0.14 1.12 8.15
N TYR A 10 -0.77 2.12 8.76
CA TYR A 10 -2.11 2.04 9.34
C TYR A 10 -2.81 3.39 9.30
N SER A 11 -4.13 3.41 9.54
CA SER A 11 -4.89 4.65 9.71
C SER A 11 -4.22 5.58 10.74
N PRO A 12 -4.25 6.92 10.54
CA PRO A 12 -5.06 7.68 9.57
C PRO A 12 -4.41 7.92 8.20
N GLU A 13 -3.46 7.09 7.75
CA GLU A 13 -2.94 7.18 6.38
C GLU A 13 -4.07 6.97 5.36
N LEU A 14 -4.22 7.94 4.45
CA LEU A 14 -5.38 8.03 3.55
C LEU A 14 -5.26 7.14 2.30
N THR A 15 -4.08 6.62 2.01
CA THR A 15 -3.78 5.92 0.75
C THR A 15 -2.93 4.69 0.99
N GLY A 16 -2.91 3.80 0.00
CA GLY A 16 -2.08 2.59 0.01
C GLY A 16 -2.41 1.65 1.17
N ILE A 17 -1.36 1.03 1.71
CA ILE A 17 -1.44 -0.04 2.72
C ILE A 17 -2.14 0.42 4.00
N GLY A 18 -1.88 1.67 4.44
CA GLY A 18 -2.43 2.18 5.70
C GLY A 18 -3.95 2.36 5.67
N LYS A 19 -4.50 2.75 4.51
CA LYS A 19 -5.96 2.80 4.29
C LYS A 19 -6.57 1.40 4.43
N TYR A 20 -6.08 0.44 3.66
CA TYR A 20 -6.66 -0.91 3.63
C TYR A 20 -6.50 -1.63 4.96
N THR A 21 -5.34 -1.55 5.62
CA THR A 21 -5.13 -2.18 6.93
C THR A 21 -6.05 -1.57 8.00
N GLY A 22 -6.24 -0.25 7.97
CA GLY A 22 -7.17 0.44 8.85
C GLY A 22 -8.64 0.09 8.62
N GLU A 23 -9.07 -0.02 7.36
CA GLU A 23 -10.41 -0.49 7.00
C GLU A 23 -10.62 -1.96 7.41
N GLN A 24 -9.62 -2.81 7.19
CA GLN A 24 -9.66 -4.23 7.53
C GLN A 24 -9.79 -4.46 9.05
N ALA A 25 -8.99 -3.75 9.84
CA ALA A 25 -9.01 -3.86 11.30
C ALA A 25 -10.39 -3.49 11.86
N ARG A 26 -10.96 -2.37 11.38
CA ARG A 26 -12.29 -1.90 11.78
C ARG A 26 -13.38 -2.88 11.34
N TRP A 27 -13.26 -3.45 10.15
CA TRP A 27 -14.19 -4.46 9.67
C TRP A 27 -14.15 -5.75 10.51
N PHE A 28 -12.96 -6.20 10.93
CA PHE A 28 -12.85 -7.33 11.85
C PHE A 28 -13.49 -7.03 13.22
N ALA A 29 -13.23 -5.84 13.77
CA ALA A 29 -13.82 -5.41 15.04
C ALA A 29 -15.35 -5.33 14.96
N ALA A 30 -15.89 -4.78 13.86
CA ALA A 30 -17.33 -4.72 13.60
C ALA A 30 -17.99 -6.11 13.47
N ARG A 31 -17.20 -7.17 13.26
CA ARG A 31 -17.65 -8.57 13.25
C ARG A 31 -17.51 -9.28 14.58
N GLY A 32 -17.25 -8.54 15.66
CA GLY A 32 -17.17 -9.08 17.02
C GLY A 32 -15.82 -9.75 17.33
N HIS A 33 -14.78 -9.52 16.52
CA HIS A 33 -13.43 -9.94 16.87
C HIS A 33 -12.76 -8.93 17.80
N GLU A 34 -11.92 -9.41 18.73
CA GLU A 34 -11.05 -8.52 19.52
C GLU A 34 -9.80 -8.23 18.68
N VAL A 35 -9.67 -7.00 18.21
CA VAL A 35 -8.60 -6.61 17.26
C VAL A 35 -7.57 -5.74 17.95
N ARG A 36 -6.30 -6.15 17.82
CA ARG A 36 -5.13 -5.37 18.21
C ARG A 36 -4.26 -5.10 17.00
N VAL A 37 -3.70 -3.90 16.94
CA VAL A 37 -2.80 -3.48 15.85
C VAL A 37 -1.49 -2.99 16.45
N ILE A 38 -0.36 -3.46 15.93
CA ILE A 38 0.96 -2.90 16.18
C ILE A 38 1.41 -2.21 14.90
N THR A 39 1.65 -0.89 14.99
CA THR A 39 1.95 -0.06 13.82
C THR A 39 2.93 1.06 14.14
N ALA A 40 3.41 1.78 13.12
CA ALA A 40 4.13 3.03 13.32
C ALA A 40 3.18 4.23 13.50
N PRO A 41 3.69 5.40 13.95
CA PRO A 41 3.01 6.67 13.70
C PRO A 41 2.82 6.88 12.18
N PRO A 42 1.71 7.52 11.76
CA PRO A 42 1.47 7.78 10.35
C PRO A 42 2.60 8.65 9.78
N TYR A 43 3.11 8.29 8.61
CA TYR A 43 4.18 9.05 7.95
C TYR A 43 4.04 9.10 6.44
N TYR A 44 3.30 8.15 5.85
CA TYR A 44 3.05 8.05 4.42
C TYR A 44 1.77 8.84 4.04
N PRO A 45 1.71 9.46 2.84
CA PRO A 45 2.69 9.48 1.75
C PRO A 45 3.80 10.54 1.90
N ALA A 46 3.72 11.40 2.92
CA ALA A 46 4.58 12.58 3.04
C ALA A 46 6.06 12.27 3.38
N TRP A 47 6.39 11.02 3.73
CA TRP A 47 7.69 10.64 4.29
C TRP A 47 8.10 11.52 5.48
N ARG A 48 7.10 11.86 6.30
CA ARG A 48 7.25 12.68 7.51
C ARG A 48 6.16 12.30 8.49
N VAL A 49 6.53 12.13 9.76
CA VAL A 49 5.58 11.82 10.83
C VAL A 49 4.44 12.85 10.85
N GLY A 50 3.21 12.35 10.86
CA GLY A 50 1.99 13.13 10.80
C GLY A 50 1.78 14.03 12.02
N ALA A 51 0.98 15.07 11.84
CA ALA A 51 0.63 16.00 12.92
C ALA A 51 0.00 15.26 14.11
N GLY A 52 0.40 15.64 15.34
CA GLY A 52 -0.07 14.99 16.57
C GLY A 52 0.68 13.71 16.97
N TYR A 53 1.65 13.27 16.18
CA TYR A 53 2.50 12.12 16.46
C TYR A 53 3.97 12.51 16.63
N ARG A 54 4.74 11.66 17.32
CA ARG A 54 6.19 11.82 17.52
C ARG A 54 6.90 10.54 17.07
N ALA A 55 8.01 10.70 16.36
CA ALA A 55 8.78 9.58 15.80
C ALA A 55 9.33 8.61 16.86
N TRP A 56 9.63 9.10 18.07
CA TRP A 56 10.30 8.36 19.14
C TRP A 56 9.36 7.86 20.25
N GLN A 57 8.06 8.14 20.16
CA GLN A 57 7.12 7.90 21.24
C GLN A 57 6.34 6.60 21.01
N TYR A 58 6.33 5.73 22.02
CA TYR A 58 5.32 4.68 22.12
C TYR A 58 3.97 5.27 22.49
N ARG A 59 2.92 4.86 21.79
CA ARG A 59 1.55 5.33 22.07
C ARG A 59 0.57 4.17 22.02
N ARG A 60 -0.43 4.22 22.90
CA ARG A 60 -1.61 3.33 22.83
C ARG A 60 -2.84 4.16 22.51
N GLU A 61 -3.64 3.68 21.59
CA GLU A 61 -4.85 4.32 21.08
C GLU A 61 -5.99 3.31 21.03
N GLN A 62 -7.22 3.80 21.02
CA GLN A 62 -8.41 3.00 20.78
C GLN A 62 -9.36 3.77 19.87
N HIS A 63 -9.65 3.20 18.71
CA HIS A 63 -10.53 3.79 17.70
C HIS A 63 -11.37 2.70 17.04
N ASP A 64 -12.68 2.93 16.89
CA ASP A 64 -13.60 2.05 16.18
C ASP A 64 -13.54 0.56 16.62
N GLY A 65 -13.43 0.32 17.93
CA GLY A 65 -13.34 -1.03 18.49
C GLY A 65 -11.97 -1.72 18.37
N VAL A 66 -10.96 -1.02 17.82
CA VAL A 66 -9.60 -1.54 17.63
C VAL A 66 -8.65 -0.92 18.65
N GLN A 67 -7.83 -1.74 19.30
CA GLN A 67 -6.73 -1.27 20.16
C GLN A 67 -5.44 -1.16 19.34
N VAL A 68 -4.78 0.00 19.35
CA VAL A 68 -3.62 0.29 18.50
C VAL A 68 -2.41 0.62 19.37
N TRP A 69 -1.30 -0.08 19.16
CA TRP A 69 0.01 0.23 19.71
C TRP A 69 0.88 0.82 18.61
N ARG A 70 1.33 2.04 18.82
CA ARG A 70 2.27 2.71 17.92
C ARG A 70 3.67 2.62 18.49
N ALA A 71 4.57 2.05 17.71
CA ALA A 71 5.99 1.97 18.03
C ALA A 71 6.77 3.09 17.32
N PRO A 72 7.90 3.53 17.89
CA PRO A 72 8.80 4.49 17.25
C PRO A 72 9.18 4.11 15.82
N LEU A 73 9.45 5.10 14.97
CA LEU A 73 9.85 4.89 13.58
C LEU A 73 10.84 5.97 13.16
N TRP A 74 11.97 5.58 12.61
CA TRP A 74 12.87 6.53 11.95
C TRP A 74 12.40 6.76 10.51
N VAL A 75 12.11 8.01 10.15
CA VAL A 75 11.66 8.38 8.80
C VAL A 75 12.73 9.24 8.11
N PRO A 76 13.30 8.81 6.97
CA PRO A 76 14.33 9.58 6.27
C PRO A 76 13.72 10.81 5.58
N SER A 77 14.36 11.97 5.73
CA SER A 77 13.96 13.21 5.03
C SER A 77 14.06 13.11 3.50
N ARG A 78 15.00 12.29 3.01
CA ARG A 78 15.17 11.95 1.59
C ARG A 78 15.34 10.44 1.47
N PRO A 79 14.30 9.69 1.05
CA PRO A 79 14.37 8.24 0.92
C PRO A 79 15.40 7.83 -0.12
N SER A 80 16.28 6.90 0.23
CA SER A 80 17.19 6.19 -0.67
C SER A 80 17.11 4.69 -0.37
N GLY A 81 17.75 3.84 -1.18
CA GLY A 81 17.77 2.39 -0.99
C GLY A 81 18.08 1.95 0.44
N LEU A 82 19.30 2.27 0.89
CA LEU A 82 19.75 1.93 2.24
C LEU A 82 18.87 2.57 3.32
N LYS A 83 18.45 3.82 3.13
CA LYS A 83 17.57 4.51 4.10
C LYS A 83 16.18 3.87 4.19
N ARG A 84 15.66 3.26 3.12
CA ARG A 84 14.41 2.49 3.19
C ARG A 84 14.60 1.22 4.02
N VAL A 85 15.69 0.50 3.79
CA VAL A 85 16.03 -0.68 4.61
C VAL A 85 16.17 -0.31 6.09
N LEU A 86 16.90 0.77 6.40
CA LEU A 86 17.06 1.26 7.78
C LEU A 86 15.73 1.74 8.39
N HIS A 87 14.85 2.34 7.59
CA HIS A 87 13.50 2.73 8.00
C HIS A 87 12.68 1.50 8.42
N LEU A 88 12.64 0.46 7.59
CA LEU A 88 11.96 -0.79 7.94
C LEU A 88 12.58 -1.48 9.16
N ALA A 89 13.90 -1.54 9.22
CA ALA A 89 14.62 -2.13 10.34
C ALA A 89 14.37 -1.38 11.65
N SER A 90 14.27 -0.05 11.60
CA SER A 90 13.96 0.77 12.77
C SER A 90 12.60 0.43 13.35
N PHE A 91 11.59 0.20 12.50
CA PHE A 91 10.27 -0.26 12.93
C PHE A 91 10.31 -1.67 13.48
N ALA A 92 10.92 -2.61 12.74
CA ALA A 92 10.99 -4.00 13.14
C ALA A 92 11.65 -4.15 14.52
N ALA A 93 12.67 -3.35 14.84
CA ALA A 93 13.31 -3.33 16.14
C ALA A 93 12.45 -2.64 17.22
N SER A 94 11.94 -1.44 16.94
CA SER A 94 11.20 -0.64 17.93
C SER A 94 9.85 -1.25 18.30
N SER A 95 9.25 -2.07 17.44
CA SER A 95 7.94 -2.69 17.69
C SER A 95 8.02 -4.02 18.42
N LEU A 96 9.22 -4.60 18.61
CA LEU A 96 9.41 -5.85 19.37
C LEU A 96 8.81 -5.80 20.79
N PRO A 97 9.00 -4.73 21.60
CA PRO A 97 8.39 -4.68 22.93
C PRO A 97 6.85 -4.74 22.86
N CYS A 98 6.24 -4.06 21.88
CA CYS A 98 4.80 -4.10 21.67
C CYS A 98 4.32 -5.51 21.26
N LEU A 99 5.08 -6.21 20.41
CA LEU A 99 4.78 -7.56 19.95
C LEU A 99 4.91 -8.59 21.08
N LEU A 100 6.01 -8.55 21.81
CA LEU A 100 6.28 -9.46 22.93
C LEU A 100 5.25 -9.29 24.06
N ALA A 101 4.74 -8.07 24.28
CA ALA A 101 3.67 -7.83 25.24
C ALA A 101 2.36 -8.58 24.89
N GLN A 102 2.17 -9.00 23.63
CA GLN A 102 0.96 -9.73 23.21
C GLN A 102 0.99 -11.23 23.57
N TRP A 103 2.13 -11.78 24.01
CA TRP A 103 2.22 -13.18 24.46
C TRP A 103 1.13 -13.51 25.50
N ARG A 104 0.91 -12.63 26.48
CA ARG A 104 -0.09 -12.83 27.54
C ARG A 104 -1.52 -12.72 27.03
N TRP A 105 -1.73 -11.92 25.97
CA TRP A 105 -3.05 -11.77 25.37
C TRP A 105 -3.47 -13.03 24.60
N ARG A 106 -2.49 -13.79 24.10
CA ARG A 106 -2.67 -15.04 23.34
C ARG A 106 -3.60 -14.82 22.13
N PRO A 107 -3.13 -14.15 21.07
CA PRO A 107 -3.90 -14.02 19.84
C PRO A 107 -4.25 -15.40 19.26
N ASP A 108 -5.39 -15.51 18.60
CA ASP A 108 -5.74 -16.67 17.78
C ASP A 108 -5.08 -16.58 16.40
N VAL A 109 -4.89 -15.34 15.92
CA VAL A 109 -4.27 -15.03 14.62
C VAL A 109 -3.26 -13.91 14.76
N VAL A 110 -2.07 -14.09 14.18
CA VAL A 110 -1.05 -13.05 13.98
C VAL A 110 -0.90 -12.81 12.48
N MET A 111 -1.44 -11.69 12.01
CA MET A 111 -1.35 -11.27 10.62
C MET A 111 -0.27 -10.21 10.45
N VAL A 112 0.77 -10.51 9.67
CA VAL A 112 1.78 -9.54 9.24
C VAL A 112 1.35 -8.94 7.91
N VAL A 113 1.20 -7.61 7.85
CA VAL A 113 0.94 -6.91 6.59
C VAL A 113 2.27 -6.39 6.06
N GLU A 114 2.74 -6.96 4.95
CA GLU A 114 4.00 -6.60 4.30
C GLU A 114 3.79 -5.41 3.35
N PRO A 115 4.70 -4.41 3.37
CA PRO A 115 5.95 -4.31 4.15
C PRO A 115 5.79 -3.87 5.63
N PRO A 116 6.78 -4.20 6.51
CA PRO A 116 8.05 -4.88 6.23
C PRO A 116 8.07 -6.37 6.56
N LEU A 117 8.65 -7.15 5.64
CA LEU A 117 8.93 -8.57 5.84
C LEU A 117 9.91 -8.84 7.00
N LEU A 118 10.73 -7.85 7.41
CA LEU A 118 11.62 -7.94 8.58
C LEU A 118 10.87 -8.22 9.89
N CYS A 119 9.56 -7.95 9.95
CA CYS A 119 8.72 -8.28 11.10
C CYS A 119 8.39 -9.77 11.23
N SER A 120 8.58 -10.56 10.16
CA SER A 120 8.12 -11.94 10.07
C SER A 120 8.73 -12.88 11.11
N PRO A 121 10.05 -12.90 11.38
CA PRO A 121 10.63 -13.83 12.34
C PRO A 121 10.03 -13.70 13.75
N ALA A 122 9.85 -12.46 14.21
CA ALA A 122 9.28 -12.19 15.53
C ALA A 122 7.78 -12.54 15.58
N ALA A 123 7.04 -12.30 14.49
CA ALA A 123 5.63 -12.68 14.38
C ALA A 123 5.43 -14.21 14.38
N LEU A 124 6.26 -14.95 13.63
CA LEU A 124 6.27 -16.41 13.60
C LEU A 124 6.61 -16.99 14.97
N LEU A 125 7.59 -16.40 15.66
CA LEU A 125 7.95 -16.78 17.03
C LEU A 125 6.77 -16.59 17.98
N LEU A 126 6.12 -15.42 17.95
CA LEU A 126 4.91 -15.16 18.76
C LEU A 126 3.79 -16.17 18.44
N GLY A 127 3.57 -16.48 17.15
CA GLY A 127 2.58 -17.47 16.75
C GLY A 127 2.86 -18.86 17.32
N ARG A 128 4.10 -19.34 17.19
CA ARG A 128 4.54 -20.62 17.79
C ARG A 128 4.36 -20.65 19.31
N TRP A 129 4.71 -19.55 19.96
CA TRP A 129 4.64 -19.39 21.41
C TRP A 129 3.21 -19.35 21.95
N THR A 130 2.30 -18.69 21.25
CA THR A 130 0.91 -18.51 21.70
C THR A 130 -0.03 -19.62 21.20
N GLY A 131 0.38 -20.35 20.16
CA GLY A 131 -0.45 -21.29 19.40
C GLY A 131 -1.26 -20.63 18.28
N ALA A 132 -1.02 -19.33 18.00
CA ALA A 132 -1.75 -18.57 17.00
C ALA A 132 -1.45 -19.05 15.57
N LYS A 133 -2.45 -18.94 14.68
CA LYS A 133 -2.23 -19.07 13.25
C LYS A 133 -1.53 -17.82 12.70
N THR A 134 -0.50 -18.05 11.90
CA THR A 134 0.33 -16.99 11.33
C THR A 134 -0.08 -16.73 9.89
N TRP A 135 -0.30 -15.47 9.55
CA TRP A 135 -0.71 -15.05 8.21
C TRP A 135 0.18 -13.91 7.70
N LEU A 136 0.85 -14.10 6.56
CA LEU A 136 1.49 -13.02 5.80
C LEU A 136 0.54 -12.47 4.72
N HIS A 137 0.20 -11.19 4.79
CA HIS A 137 -0.58 -10.49 3.77
C HIS A 137 0.32 -9.49 3.02
N VAL A 138 0.64 -9.82 1.77
CA VAL A 138 1.55 -9.04 0.91
C VAL A 138 0.77 -7.98 0.15
N GLN A 139 1.01 -6.72 0.52
CA GLN A 139 0.45 -5.56 -0.19
C GLN A 139 1.44 -4.97 -1.21
N ASP A 140 2.74 -5.16 -0.99
CA ASP A 140 3.80 -4.74 -1.93
C ASP A 140 5.07 -5.59 -1.73
N TYR A 141 5.81 -5.82 -2.82
CA TYR A 141 7.09 -6.53 -2.81
C TYR A 141 8.25 -5.53 -2.73
N GLU A 142 8.49 -5.01 -1.53
CA GLU A 142 9.48 -3.94 -1.32
C GLU A 142 10.91 -4.37 -1.71
N VAL A 143 11.25 -5.65 -1.51
CA VAL A 143 12.58 -6.20 -1.84
C VAL A 143 12.82 -6.15 -3.34
N ASP A 144 11.87 -6.61 -4.16
CA ASP A 144 11.95 -6.54 -5.62
C ASP A 144 11.93 -5.10 -6.12
N ALA A 145 11.09 -4.25 -5.53
CA ALA A 145 11.08 -2.84 -5.84
C ALA A 145 12.45 -2.18 -5.55
N ALA A 146 13.11 -2.54 -4.46
CA ALA A 146 14.45 -2.04 -4.15
C ALA A 146 15.51 -2.53 -5.17
N PHE A 147 15.46 -3.80 -5.57
CA PHE A 147 16.41 -4.35 -6.55
C PHE A 147 16.18 -3.84 -7.96
N ALA A 148 14.93 -3.78 -8.43
CA ALA A 148 14.57 -3.27 -9.76
C ALA A 148 15.00 -1.81 -9.96
N LEU A 149 15.07 -1.04 -8.87
CA LEU A 149 15.51 0.36 -8.89
C LEU A 149 17.03 0.54 -8.79
N GLY A 150 17.81 -0.55 -8.83
CA GLY A 150 19.27 -0.50 -8.73
C GLY A 150 19.79 0.03 -7.39
N LEU A 151 18.92 0.04 -6.37
CA LEU A 151 19.22 0.63 -5.05
C LEU A 151 20.10 -0.28 -4.18
N LEU A 152 20.19 -1.57 -4.52
CA LEU A 152 21.05 -2.57 -3.88
C LEU A 152 21.84 -3.30 -4.97
N LYS A 153 23.11 -2.91 -5.16
CA LYS A 153 23.98 -3.39 -6.25
C LYS A 153 24.74 -4.69 -5.95
N GLN A 154 24.61 -5.23 -4.74
CA GLN A 154 25.44 -6.35 -4.28
C GLN A 154 24.76 -7.71 -4.50
N PRO A 155 25.32 -8.61 -5.33
CA PRO A 155 24.68 -9.88 -5.70
C PRO A 155 24.55 -10.86 -4.52
N LEU A 156 25.47 -10.83 -3.56
CA LEU A 156 25.42 -11.67 -2.36
C LEU A 156 24.28 -11.24 -1.42
N LEU A 157 24.14 -9.93 -1.18
CA LEU A 157 23.02 -9.40 -0.40
C LEU A 157 21.67 -9.72 -1.05
N ARG A 158 21.61 -9.72 -2.39
CA ARG A 158 20.42 -10.16 -3.13
C ARG A 158 20.09 -11.62 -2.87
N LYS A 159 21.06 -12.52 -2.99
CA LYS A 159 20.85 -13.95 -2.72
C LYS A 159 20.36 -14.19 -1.29
N LEU A 160 20.97 -13.52 -0.31
CA LEU A 160 20.56 -13.61 1.09
C LEU A 160 19.15 -13.08 1.30
N ALA A 161 18.82 -11.90 0.76
CA ALA A 161 17.49 -11.32 0.87
C ALA A 161 16.42 -12.23 0.26
N CYS A 162 16.66 -12.79 -0.94
CA CYS A 162 15.74 -13.73 -1.57
C CYS A 162 15.59 -15.03 -0.77
N ALA A 163 16.67 -15.53 -0.14
CA ALA A 163 16.60 -16.73 0.69
C ALA A 163 15.79 -16.49 1.98
N LEU A 164 15.99 -15.33 2.63
CA LEU A 164 15.23 -14.92 3.81
C LEU A 164 13.75 -14.72 3.47
N GLU A 165 13.47 -14.07 2.34
CA GLU A 165 12.11 -13.87 1.85
C GLU A 165 11.41 -15.20 1.58
N ARG A 166 12.07 -16.10 0.87
CA ARG A 166 11.58 -17.47 0.63
C ARG A 166 11.28 -18.21 1.92
N HIS A 167 12.21 -18.19 2.87
CA HIS A 167 12.03 -18.86 4.14
C HIS A 167 10.87 -18.28 4.93
N ALA A 168 10.76 -16.95 4.98
CA ALA A 168 9.65 -16.27 5.66
C ALA A 168 8.31 -16.69 5.04
N MET A 169 8.15 -16.57 3.72
CA MET A 169 6.90 -16.92 3.02
C MET A 169 6.51 -18.39 3.21
N ALA A 170 7.48 -19.31 3.22
CA ALA A 170 7.22 -20.73 3.44
C ALA A 170 6.81 -21.06 4.89
N ALA A 171 7.22 -20.24 5.86
CA ALA A 171 7.01 -20.49 7.28
C ALA A 171 5.60 -20.12 7.79
N PHE A 172 4.88 -19.22 7.11
CA PHE A 172 3.53 -18.84 7.52
C PHE A 172 2.49 -19.95 7.25
N ASP A 173 1.45 -20.03 8.10
CA ASP A 173 0.31 -20.94 7.88
C ASP A 173 -0.53 -20.51 6.66
N ARG A 174 -0.58 -19.20 6.41
CA ARG A 174 -1.27 -18.59 5.26
C ARG A 174 -0.43 -17.46 4.66
N VAL A 175 -0.43 -17.37 3.34
CA VAL A 175 0.10 -16.25 2.57
C VAL A 175 -1.02 -15.72 1.69
N SER A 176 -1.18 -14.41 1.61
CA SER A 176 -2.16 -13.81 0.69
C SER A 176 -1.62 -12.58 0.01
N THR A 177 -2.14 -12.27 -1.17
CA THR A 177 -1.73 -11.09 -1.95
C THR A 177 -2.96 -10.43 -2.59
N ILE A 178 -2.79 -9.21 -3.09
CA ILE A 178 -3.89 -8.39 -3.60
C ILE A 178 -4.19 -8.56 -5.10
N SER A 179 -3.40 -9.35 -5.83
CA SER A 179 -3.61 -9.58 -7.26
C SER A 179 -3.09 -10.94 -7.70
N GLU A 180 -3.64 -11.48 -8.79
CA GLU A 180 -3.19 -12.75 -9.38
C GLU A 180 -1.72 -12.72 -9.79
N ALA A 181 -1.22 -11.59 -10.27
CA ALA A 181 0.19 -11.43 -10.62
C ALA A 181 1.10 -11.52 -9.39
N MET A 182 0.71 -10.87 -8.30
CA MET A 182 1.42 -10.97 -7.01
C MET A 182 1.29 -12.38 -6.42
N LEU A 183 0.15 -13.04 -6.61
CA LEU A 183 -0.05 -14.42 -6.15
C LEU A 183 0.92 -15.40 -6.83
N ARG A 184 1.13 -15.25 -8.14
CA ARG A 184 2.16 -16.00 -8.88
C ARG A 184 3.56 -15.70 -8.35
N LEU A 185 3.88 -14.42 -8.14
CA LEU A 185 5.17 -14.02 -7.60
C LEU A 185 5.43 -14.59 -6.18
N ALA A 186 4.40 -14.66 -5.32
CA ALA A 186 4.51 -15.30 -4.01
C ALA A 186 4.90 -16.78 -4.13
N ARG A 187 4.30 -17.50 -5.08
CA ARG A 187 4.59 -18.92 -5.34
C ARG A 187 6.01 -19.11 -5.85
N ASP A 188 6.45 -18.27 -6.79
CA ASP A 188 7.82 -18.28 -7.32
C ASP A 188 8.87 -17.99 -6.22
N LYS A 189 8.48 -17.18 -5.23
CA LYS A 189 9.29 -16.87 -4.05
C LYS A 189 9.26 -17.98 -2.99
N GLY A 190 8.38 -18.98 -3.10
CA GLY A 190 8.37 -20.18 -2.26
C GLY A 190 7.19 -20.28 -1.29
N ALA A 191 6.17 -19.43 -1.43
CA ALA A 191 4.91 -19.63 -0.72
C ALA A 191 4.21 -20.92 -1.23
N PRO A 192 3.85 -21.88 -0.35
CA PRO A 192 3.17 -23.09 -0.79
C PRO A 192 1.82 -22.77 -1.41
N GLU A 193 1.51 -23.38 -2.56
CA GLU A 193 0.27 -23.11 -3.29
C GLU A 193 -0.97 -23.38 -2.41
N ALA A 194 -0.99 -24.49 -1.67
CA ALA A 194 -2.08 -24.85 -0.76
C ALA A 194 -2.29 -23.87 0.42
N ARG A 195 -1.34 -22.94 0.65
CA ARG A 195 -1.42 -21.92 1.71
C ARG A 195 -1.57 -20.50 1.15
N THR A 196 -1.60 -20.37 -0.16
CA THR A 196 -1.58 -19.08 -0.85
C THR A 196 -2.98 -18.70 -1.33
N GLN A 197 -3.47 -17.53 -0.94
CA GLN A 197 -4.84 -17.08 -1.24
C GLN A 197 -4.89 -15.66 -1.80
N LEU A 198 -5.74 -15.43 -2.80
CA LEU A 198 -6.03 -14.09 -3.28
C LEU A 198 -6.92 -13.36 -2.26
N LEU A 199 -6.45 -12.22 -1.76
CA LEU A 199 -7.22 -11.29 -0.93
C LEU A 199 -7.15 -9.89 -1.56
N PRO A 200 -8.01 -9.58 -2.54
CA PRO A 200 -7.99 -8.31 -3.25
C PRO A 200 -8.30 -7.14 -2.32
N ASN A 201 -7.71 -5.99 -2.62
CA ASN A 201 -8.15 -4.74 -2.03
C ASN A 201 -9.58 -4.40 -2.50
N TRP A 202 -10.35 -3.74 -1.63
CA TRP A 202 -11.74 -3.41 -1.88
C TRP A 202 -11.96 -1.92 -2.17
N VAL A 203 -13.17 -1.61 -2.61
CA VAL A 203 -13.65 -0.25 -2.80
C VAL A 203 -14.91 -0.04 -1.94
N ASP A 204 -15.10 1.17 -1.43
CA ASP A 204 -16.34 1.49 -0.70
C ASP A 204 -17.50 1.64 -1.70
N LEU A 205 -18.36 0.62 -1.77
CA LEU A 205 -19.54 0.60 -2.64
C LEU A 205 -20.68 1.51 -2.14
N ARG A 206 -20.56 2.09 -0.94
CA ARG A 206 -21.51 3.10 -0.46
C ARG A 206 -21.17 4.45 -1.07
N ALA A 207 -19.89 4.78 -1.16
CA ALA A 207 -19.41 6.00 -1.80
C ALA A 207 -19.34 5.85 -3.33
N ILE A 208 -18.73 4.79 -3.84
CA ILE A 208 -18.45 4.63 -5.27
C ILE A 208 -19.56 3.79 -5.91
N ARG A 209 -20.40 4.45 -6.70
CA ARG A 209 -21.52 3.83 -7.42
C ARG A 209 -21.54 4.28 -8.88
N PRO A 210 -22.08 3.46 -9.80
CA PRO A 210 -22.31 3.91 -11.17
C PRO A 210 -23.22 5.16 -11.19
N GLY A 211 -22.66 6.30 -11.59
CA GLY A 211 -23.38 7.57 -11.72
C GLY A 211 -23.67 7.92 -13.18
N ARG A 212 -24.72 8.70 -13.42
CA ARG A 212 -25.00 9.30 -14.73
C ARG A 212 -24.42 10.71 -14.80
N GLY A 213 -23.40 10.87 -15.64
CA GLY A 213 -22.83 12.18 -15.97
C GLY A 213 -21.87 12.72 -14.92
N SER A 214 -20.77 13.30 -15.38
CA SER A 214 -19.78 13.95 -14.54
C SER A 214 -19.91 15.47 -14.69
N LEU A 215 -19.96 16.22 -13.59
CA LEU A 215 -19.85 17.68 -13.61
C LEU A 215 -18.60 18.15 -14.38
N TYR A 216 -17.55 17.32 -14.38
CA TYR A 216 -16.32 17.59 -15.12
C TYR A 216 -16.53 17.62 -16.63
N ARG A 217 -17.48 16.87 -17.18
CA ARG A 217 -17.71 16.86 -18.63
C ARG A 217 -18.07 18.26 -19.14
N ARG A 218 -19.04 18.91 -18.50
CA ARG A 218 -19.42 20.29 -18.81
C ARG A 218 -18.29 21.28 -18.52
N ARG A 219 -17.63 21.17 -17.36
CA ARG A 219 -16.54 22.08 -16.95
C ARG A 219 -15.32 22.03 -17.87
N LEU A 220 -15.05 20.88 -18.47
CA LEU A 220 -13.92 20.67 -19.37
C LEU A 220 -14.27 20.91 -20.85
N GLY A 221 -15.53 21.25 -21.15
CA GLY A 221 -16.02 21.45 -22.51
C GLY A 221 -16.05 20.18 -23.36
N ILE A 222 -16.24 19.01 -22.73
CA ILE A 222 -16.24 17.72 -23.42
C ILE A 222 -17.67 17.45 -23.94
N PRO A 223 -17.87 17.10 -25.22
CA PRO A 223 -19.18 16.78 -25.80
C PRO A 223 -19.91 15.68 -25.04
N ALA A 224 -21.24 15.62 -25.04
CA ALA A 224 -22.01 14.67 -24.22
C ALA A 224 -21.79 13.20 -24.63
N ASP A 225 -21.65 12.98 -25.93
CA ASP A 225 -21.50 11.72 -26.65
C ASP A 225 -20.04 11.23 -26.73
N ALA A 226 -19.06 12.10 -26.47
CA ALA A 226 -17.66 11.72 -26.50
C ALA A 226 -17.30 10.67 -25.43
N THR A 227 -16.45 9.72 -25.77
CA THR A 227 -15.83 8.79 -24.83
C THR A 227 -14.69 9.50 -24.07
N VAL A 228 -14.61 9.31 -22.76
CA VAL A 228 -13.54 9.88 -21.94
C VAL A 228 -12.58 8.77 -21.48
N ALA A 229 -11.34 8.82 -21.96
CA ALA A 229 -10.22 8.06 -21.43
C ALA A 229 -9.65 8.79 -20.21
N LEU A 230 -9.96 8.31 -19.01
CA LEU A 230 -9.55 8.92 -17.75
C LEU A 230 -8.31 8.24 -17.18
N TYR A 231 -7.28 9.03 -16.87
CA TYR A 231 -6.23 8.65 -15.92
C TYR A 231 -6.42 9.46 -14.63
N SER A 232 -6.44 8.77 -13.48
CA SER A 232 -6.48 9.43 -12.17
C SER A 232 -5.50 8.77 -11.21
N GLY A 233 -4.47 9.50 -10.79
CA GLY A 233 -3.47 8.96 -9.87
C GLY A 233 -2.17 9.75 -9.81
N ASN A 234 -1.19 9.20 -9.09
CA ASN A 234 0.16 9.76 -9.01
C ASN A 234 0.80 9.78 -10.42
N MET A 235 1.32 10.91 -10.87
CA MET A 235 2.01 11.07 -12.15
C MET A 235 3.52 10.92 -11.96
N GLY A 236 3.96 9.74 -11.53
CA GLY A 236 5.38 9.42 -11.34
C GLY A 236 6.03 8.87 -12.61
N ASN A 237 7.35 9.07 -12.77
CA ASN A 237 8.13 8.59 -13.92
C ASN A 237 8.09 7.07 -14.16
N LYS A 238 7.60 6.29 -13.19
CA LYS A 238 7.50 4.83 -13.26
C LYS A 238 6.11 4.32 -13.65
N GLN A 239 5.15 5.22 -13.84
CA GLN A 239 3.76 4.85 -14.14
C GLN A 239 3.52 4.62 -15.63
N GLY A 240 4.56 4.70 -16.47
CA GLY A 240 4.45 4.47 -17.91
C GLY A 240 3.57 5.49 -18.63
N LEU A 241 3.51 6.73 -18.12
CA LEU A 241 2.56 7.76 -18.58
C LEU A 241 2.75 8.16 -20.05
N GLU A 242 3.94 7.92 -20.61
CA GLU A 242 4.26 8.12 -22.01
C GLU A 242 3.29 7.40 -22.95
N VAL A 243 2.73 6.26 -22.53
CA VAL A 243 1.72 5.52 -23.31
C VAL A 243 0.46 6.35 -23.53
N LEU A 244 0.09 7.20 -22.56
CA LEU A 244 -1.10 8.06 -22.64
C LEU A 244 -0.90 9.15 -23.69
N ALA A 245 0.30 9.76 -23.72
CA ALA A 245 0.63 10.74 -24.75
C ALA A 245 0.70 10.11 -26.14
N GLN A 246 1.29 8.92 -26.26
CA GLN A 246 1.34 8.18 -27.53
C GLN A 246 -0.06 7.85 -28.04
N ALA A 247 -0.94 7.32 -27.17
CA ALA A 247 -2.32 7.03 -27.52
C ALA A 247 -3.09 8.29 -27.93
N ALA A 248 -2.95 9.39 -27.18
CA ALA A 248 -3.61 10.65 -27.51
C ALA A 248 -3.16 11.23 -28.86
N ARG A 249 -1.88 11.08 -29.22
CA ARG A 249 -1.37 11.49 -30.54
C ARG A 249 -1.92 10.63 -31.67
N GLN A 250 -1.97 9.31 -31.48
CA GLN A 250 -2.49 8.38 -32.49
C GLN A 250 -3.99 8.58 -32.73
N LEU A 251 -4.72 9.03 -31.71
CA LEU A 251 -6.16 9.27 -31.76
C LEU A 251 -6.51 10.75 -31.97
N ARG A 252 -5.57 11.60 -32.39
CA ARG A 252 -5.80 13.04 -32.56
C ARG A 252 -6.94 13.38 -33.52
N ASP A 253 -7.18 12.53 -34.51
CA ASP A 253 -8.21 12.71 -35.55
C ASP A 253 -9.57 12.11 -35.14
N ARG A 254 -9.70 11.62 -33.90
CA ARG A 254 -10.94 11.05 -33.33
C ARG A 254 -11.61 12.03 -32.37
N PRO A 255 -12.41 13.00 -32.85
CA PRO A 255 -13.00 14.05 -32.03
C PRO A 255 -13.96 13.52 -30.94
N ASP A 256 -14.40 12.28 -31.08
CA ASP A 256 -15.26 11.56 -30.14
C ASP A 256 -14.50 10.94 -28.96
N ILE A 257 -13.17 11.02 -28.89
CA ILE A 257 -12.37 10.48 -27.77
C ILE A 257 -11.61 11.62 -27.07
N TRP A 258 -11.81 11.75 -25.77
CA TRP A 258 -11.16 12.78 -24.96
C TRP A 258 -10.32 12.16 -23.86
N PHE A 259 -9.12 12.68 -23.65
CA PHE A 259 -8.22 12.25 -22.60
C PHE A 259 -8.31 13.23 -21.43
N VAL A 260 -8.66 12.72 -20.25
CA VAL A 260 -8.62 13.50 -19.00
C VAL A 260 -7.55 12.90 -18.11
N LEU A 261 -6.49 13.68 -17.87
CA LEU A 261 -5.31 13.26 -17.12
C LEU A 261 -5.29 14.02 -15.79
N CYS A 262 -5.77 13.37 -14.73
CA CYS A 262 -5.94 13.95 -13.41
C CYS A 262 -4.87 13.42 -12.45
N GLY A 263 -4.09 14.30 -11.83
CA GLY A 263 -3.06 13.87 -10.90
C GLY A 263 -1.90 14.85 -10.80
N ASP A 264 -0.89 14.46 -10.05
CA ASP A 264 0.32 15.24 -9.91
C ASP A 264 1.52 14.33 -9.63
N GLY A 265 2.73 14.83 -9.87
CA GLY A 265 3.97 14.09 -9.67
C GLY A 265 5.08 14.52 -10.64
N ALA A 266 6.28 13.97 -10.41
CA ALA A 266 7.49 14.36 -11.13
C ALA A 266 7.40 14.19 -12.67
N GLY A 267 6.52 13.31 -13.16
CA GLY A 267 6.32 13.05 -14.59
C GLY A 267 5.28 13.96 -15.25
N ARG A 268 4.55 14.78 -14.48
CA ARG A 268 3.44 15.60 -15.00
C ARG A 268 3.90 16.57 -16.09
N ALA A 269 4.93 17.37 -15.82
CA ALA A 269 5.38 18.40 -16.75
C ALA A 269 5.83 17.81 -18.10
N ALA A 270 6.55 16.68 -18.06
CA ALA A 270 6.96 15.96 -19.27
C ALA A 270 5.75 15.42 -20.06
N LEU A 271 4.72 14.93 -19.37
CA LEU A 271 3.48 14.46 -19.98
C LEU A 271 2.69 15.61 -20.62
N GLU A 272 2.59 16.77 -19.95
CA GLU A 272 1.96 17.98 -20.48
C GLU A 272 2.66 18.44 -21.77
N GLN A 273 4.00 18.47 -21.76
CA GLN A 273 4.79 18.78 -22.95
C GLN A 273 4.57 17.76 -24.07
N ALA A 274 4.51 16.46 -23.75
CA ALA A 274 4.26 15.42 -24.73
C ALA A 274 2.86 15.52 -25.36
N CYS A 275 1.88 16.02 -24.62
CA CYS A 275 0.52 16.25 -25.11
C CYS A 275 0.29 17.66 -25.69
N ALA A 276 1.33 18.50 -25.78
CA ALA A 276 1.20 19.86 -26.29
C ALA A 276 0.62 19.89 -27.71
N GLY A 277 -0.38 20.75 -27.94
CA GLY A 277 -1.06 20.87 -29.22
C GLY A 277 -2.17 19.84 -29.49
N LEU A 278 -2.47 18.94 -28.54
CA LEU A 278 -3.59 17.99 -28.67
C LEU A 278 -4.88 18.59 -28.07
N PRO A 279 -5.87 18.98 -28.90
CA PRO A 279 -7.04 19.72 -28.43
C PRO A 279 -8.01 18.90 -27.56
N GLN A 280 -7.92 17.56 -27.61
CA GLN A 280 -8.78 16.62 -26.88
C GLN A 280 -8.15 16.12 -25.57
N VAL A 281 -6.98 16.65 -25.19
CA VAL A 281 -6.33 16.32 -23.91
C VAL A 281 -6.61 17.43 -22.90
N ARG A 282 -7.03 17.04 -21.69
CA ARG A 282 -7.26 17.94 -20.56
C ARG A 282 -6.49 17.44 -19.35
N PHE A 283 -5.71 18.32 -18.75
CA PHE A 283 -5.04 18.04 -17.49
C PHE A 283 -5.84 18.63 -16.34
N LEU A 284 -5.93 17.87 -15.25
CA LEU A 284 -6.51 18.31 -13.99
C LEU A 284 -5.49 18.17 -12.86
N PRO A 285 -5.43 19.11 -11.91
CA PRO A 285 -4.73 18.86 -10.66
C PRO A 285 -5.48 17.81 -9.84
N LEU A 286 -4.84 17.29 -8.80
CA LEU A 286 -5.51 16.42 -7.83
C LEU A 286 -6.82 17.07 -7.33
N GLN A 287 -7.93 16.33 -7.40
CA GLN A 287 -9.24 16.85 -7.04
C GLN A 287 -9.59 16.50 -5.58
N PRO A 288 -10.34 17.37 -4.87
CA PRO A 288 -10.77 17.09 -3.50
C PRO A 288 -11.79 15.94 -3.46
N ALA A 289 -11.76 15.15 -2.37
CA ALA A 289 -12.67 14.03 -2.14
C ALA A 289 -14.15 14.41 -2.28
N SER A 290 -14.52 15.63 -1.86
CA SER A 290 -15.91 16.14 -1.92
C SER A 290 -16.46 16.35 -3.33
N ARG A 291 -15.62 16.28 -4.38
CA ARG A 291 -16.06 16.34 -5.79
C ARG A 291 -16.20 14.97 -6.43
N PHE A 292 -15.80 13.91 -5.74
CA PHE A 292 -16.15 12.55 -6.14
C PHE A 292 -17.58 12.29 -5.66
N PRO A 293 -18.46 11.76 -6.52
CA PRO A 293 -19.82 11.43 -6.16
C PRO A 293 -19.88 10.35 -5.06
#